data_AF-A0A5K1DPG4-F1
#
_entry.id   AF-A0A5K1DPG4-F1
#
_cell.length_a   1.000
_cell.length_b   1.000
_cell.length_c   1.000
_cell.angle_alpha   90.00
_cell.angle_beta   90.00
_cell.angle_gamma   90.00
#
_symmetry.space_group_name_H-M   'P 1'
#
loop_
_entity.id
_entity.type
_entity.pdbx_description
1 polymer ?
#
loop_
_entity_poly.entity_id
_entity_poly.type
_entity_poly.pdbx_seq_one_letter_code
_entity_poly.pdbx_strand_id
1 'polypeptide(L)' 'MSAAAGVRTLSVLRKFKPFGLTVETIDGNPERSDLHEKYAYFLFSPEITRDRNNASEYEAASASCDSSDHEIFIRGN' A
#
# COMPACT_ATOMS: atom_id res chain seq x y z
N MET A 1 7.87 9.76 -38.42
CA MET A 1 6.75 8.79 -38.32
C MET A 1 6.33 8.74 -36.87
N SER A 2 5.14 9.23 -36.53
CA SER A 2 4.63 9.23 -35.14
C SER A 2 4.11 7.83 -34.81
N ALA A 3 4.60 7.22 -33.74
CA ALA A 3 4.10 5.91 -33.30
C ALA A 3 2.67 6.07 -32.80
N ALA A 4 1.72 5.36 -33.42
CA ALA A 4 0.34 5.31 -32.95
C ALA A 4 0.31 4.72 -31.54
N ALA A 5 -0.20 5.48 -30.57
CA ALA A 5 -0.42 4.97 -29.22
C ALA A 5 -1.41 3.81 -29.30
N GLY A 6 -0.94 2.57 -29.09
CA GLY A 6 -1.77 1.38 -29.16
C GLY A 6 -2.92 1.42 -28.15
N VAL A 7 -4.11 1.02 -28.58
CA VAL A 7 -5.28 0.89 -27.71
C VAL A 7 -5.03 -0.24 -26.71
N ARG A 8 -5.07 0.07 -25.41
CA ARG A 8 -4.97 -0.92 -24.32
C ARG A 8 -6.32 -1.04 -23.63
N THR A 9 -6.80 -2.27 -23.45
CA THR A 9 -8.01 -2.56 -22.69
C THR A 9 -7.61 -2.93 -21.26
N LEU A 10 -8.15 -2.23 -20.27
CA LEU A 10 -7.95 -2.52 -18.86
C LEU A 10 -9.24 -3.10 -18.26
N SER A 11 -9.12 -4.20 -17.54
CA SER A 11 -10.23 -4.81 -16.80
C SER A 11 -10.04 -4.59 -15.31
N VAL A 12 -11.04 -4.03 -14.63
CA VAL A 12 -11.03 -3.88 -13.17
C VAL A 12 -11.26 -5.26 -12.55
N LEU A 13 -10.24 -5.81 -11.89
CA LEU A 13 -10.35 -7.12 -11.25
C LEU A 13 -10.99 -7.07 -9.86
N ARG A 14 -10.75 -5.99 -9.11
CA ARG A 14 -11.31 -5.81 -7.76
C ARG A 14 -11.40 -4.35 -7.36
N LYS A 15 -12.25 -4.07 -6.38
CA LYS A 15 -12.18 -2.82 -5.61
C LYS A 15 -10.97 -2.88 -4.67
N PHE A 16 -10.20 -1.80 -4.65
CA PHE A 16 -9.12 -1.61 -3.71
C PHE A 16 -9.66 -1.04 -2.38
N LYS A 17 -9.14 -1.54 -1.26
CA LYS A 17 -9.40 -1.01 0.09
C LYS A 17 -8.05 -0.93 0.80
N PRO A 18 -7.67 0.22 1.38
CA PRO A 18 -6.44 0.35 2.13
C PRO A 18 -6.32 -0.70 3.24
N PHE A 19 -5.12 -1.22 3.43
CA PHE A 19 -4.82 -2.24 4.45
C PHE A 19 -5.12 -1.71 5.85
N GLY A 20 -4.76 -0.45 6.15
CA GLY A 20 -5.00 0.18 7.45
C GLY A 20 -6.46 0.15 7.93
N LEU A 21 -7.43 0.30 7.02
CA LEU A 21 -8.86 0.16 7.38
C LEU A 21 -9.24 -1.26 7.82
N THR A 22 -8.56 -2.27 7.27
CA THR A 22 -8.80 -3.67 7.62
C THR A 22 -8.22 -3.96 9.00
N VAL A 23 -7.02 -3.44 9.29
CA VAL A 23 -6.39 -3.54 10.61
C VAL A 23 -7.24 -2.89 11.69
N GLU A 24 -7.75 -1.68 11.47
CA GLU A 24 -8.60 -0.98 12.44
C GLU A 24 -9.89 -1.75 12.77
N THR A 25 -10.48 -2.40 11.77
CA THR A 25 -11.68 -3.22 11.97
C THR A 25 -11.38 -4.41 12.90
N ILE A 26 -10.17 -4.96 12.81
CA ILE A 26 -9.71 -6.07 13.66
C ILE A 26 -9.32 -5.59 15.06
N ASP A 27 -8.70 -4.41 15.17
CA ASP A 27 -8.27 -3.80 16.44
C ASP A 27 -9.44 -3.32 17.31
N GLY A 28 -10.63 -3.10 16.70
CA GLY A 28 -11.87 -2.89 17.42
C GLY A 28 -12.00 -1.54 18.12
N ASN A 29 -11.19 -0.54 17.76
CA ASN A 29 -11.17 0.77 18.40
C ASN A 29 -12.43 1.61 18.03
N PRO A 30 -13.39 1.82 18.96
CA PRO A 30 -14.67 2.45 18.67
C PRO A 30 -14.58 3.97 18.49
N GLU A 31 -13.54 4.62 19.01
CA GLU A 31 -13.29 6.08 18.88
C GLU A 31 -13.04 6.49 17.42
N ARG A 32 -12.71 5.54 16.53
CA ARG A 32 -12.49 5.81 15.10
C ARG A 32 -13.76 5.74 14.27
N SER A 33 -14.88 5.27 14.83
CA SER A 33 -16.15 5.11 14.09
C SER A 33 -16.70 6.44 13.56
N ASP A 34 -16.48 7.54 14.28
CA ASP A 34 -16.92 8.88 13.87
C ASP A 34 -16.00 9.52 12.81
N LEU A 35 -14.79 8.98 12.62
CA LEU A 35 -13.80 9.43 11.64
C LEU A 35 -13.85 8.65 10.31
N HIS A 36 -14.96 7.95 10.05
CA HIS A 36 -15.11 6.97 8.96
C HIS A 36 -14.74 7.47 7.56
N GLU A 37 -14.66 8.79 7.37
CA GLU A 37 -14.43 9.41 6.06
C GLU A 37 -13.11 10.19 5.92
N LYS A 38 -12.33 10.39 7.00
CA LYS A 38 -11.11 11.21 6.94
C LYS A 38 -9.85 10.39 7.19
N TYR A 39 -9.38 9.69 6.16
CA TYR A 39 -8.08 9.03 6.14
C TYR A 39 -7.34 9.34 4.83
N ALA A 40 -6.01 9.23 4.88
CA ALA A 40 -5.15 9.27 3.71
C ALA A 40 -4.34 7.97 3.64
N TYR A 41 -4.00 7.54 2.43
CA TYR A 41 -3.10 6.41 2.22
C TYR A 41 -2.17 6.67 1.04
N PHE A 42 -0.96 6.12 1.11
CA PHE A 42 0.04 6.19 0.05
C PHE A 42 0.60 4.81 -0.20
N LEU A 43 0.65 4.41 -1.47
CA LEU A 43 1.33 3.20 -1.92
C LEU A 43 2.69 3.59 -2.49
N PHE A 44 3.73 2.86 -2.12
CA PHE A 44 5.09 3.09 -2.60
C PHE A 44 5.83 1.78 -2.77
N SER A 45 6.75 1.77 -3.74
CA SER A 45 7.60 0.60 -3.97
C SER A 45 8.51 0.36 -2.74
N PRO A 46 8.68 -0.90 -2.30
CA PRO A 46 9.62 -1.26 -1.23
C PRO A 46 11.02 -0.71 -1.44
N GLU A 47 11.44 -0.63 -2.71
CA GLU A 47 12.77 -0.22 -3.12
C GLU A 47 13.10 1.22 -2.71
N ILE A 48 12.07 2.08 -2.56
CA ILE A 48 12.25 3.49 -2.15
C ILE A 48 12.76 3.58 -0.70
N THR A 49 12.42 2.60 0.14
CA THR A 49 12.78 2.58 1.57
C THR A 49 13.93 1.64 1.92
N ARG A 50 14.46 0.85 0.98
CA ARG A 50 15.58 -0.06 1.25
C ARG A 50 16.84 0.73 1.60
N ASP A 51 17.36 0.50 2.81
CA ASP A 51 18.70 0.95 3.18
C ASP A 51 19.74 0.10 2.44
N ARG A 52 20.38 0.71 1.43
CA ARG A 52 21.38 0.06 0.59
C ARG A 52 22.63 -0.41 1.33
N ASN A 53 22.86 0.05 2.57
CA ASN A 53 24.10 -0.20 3.29
C ASN A 53 24.03 -1.31 4.36
N ASN A 54 22.84 -1.75 4.78
CA ASN A 54 22.69 -2.66 5.94
C ASN A 54 21.71 -3.80 5.66
N ALA A 55 22.00 -4.61 4.64
CA ALA A 55 21.25 -5.83 4.40
C ALA A 55 21.58 -6.88 5.46
N SER A 56 20.90 -6.83 6.62
CA SER A 56 20.95 -7.90 7.62
C SER A 56 19.87 -8.95 7.35
N GLU A 57 20.03 -10.15 7.92
CA GLU A 57 19.17 -11.34 7.67
C GLU A 57 17.66 -11.10 7.83
N TYR A 58 17.21 -10.01 8.48
CA TYR A 58 15.79 -9.63 8.54
C TYR A 58 15.21 -9.24 7.16
N GLU A 59 16.04 -8.77 6.22
CA GLU A 59 15.66 -8.43 4.85
C GLU A 59 15.21 -9.67 4.05
N ALA A 60 15.63 -10.87 4.46
CA ALA A 60 15.24 -12.12 3.79
C ALA A 60 13.74 -12.45 3.97
N ALA A 61 13.11 -11.99 5.05
CA ALA A 61 11.66 -12.14 5.24
C ALA A 61 10.87 -11.17 4.34
N SER A 62 11.37 -9.94 4.17
CA SER A 62 10.79 -8.92 3.27
C SER A 62 11.01 -9.25 1.79
N ALA A 63 12.07 -9.98 1.43
CA ALA A 63 12.34 -10.39 0.05
C ALA A 63 11.24 -11.28 -0.57
N SER A 64 10.39 -11.93 0.24
CA SER A 64 9.20 -12.64 -0.26
C SER A 64 7.99 -11.73 -0.55
N CYS A 65 8.01 -10.51 0.01
CA CYS A 65 7.01 -9.45 -0.10
C CYS A 65 7.43 -8.34 -1.08
N ASP A 66 8.64 -8.42 -1.65
CA ASP A 66 9.30 -7.42 -2.51
C ASP A 66 8.55 -7.12 -3.83
N SER A 67 7.47 -7.85 -4.14
CA SER A 67 6.66 -7.60 -5.34
C SER A 67 5.37 -6.81 -5.09
N SER A 68 5.03 -6.53 -3.82
CA SER A 68 3.84 -5.76 -3.45
C SER A 68 4.19 -4.36 -2.97
N ASP A 69 3.36 -3.39 -3.32
CA ASP A 69 3.51 -2.02 -2.81
C ASP A 69 3.36 -1.99 -1.28
N HIS A 70 4.22 -1.21 -0.61
CA HIS A 70 4.05 -0.87 0.79
C HIS A 70 3.02 0.24 0.96
N GLU A 71 2.28 0.21 2.06
CA GLU A 71 1.27 1.20 2.39
C GLU A 71 1.69 2.05 3.60
N ILE A 72 1.58 3.38 3.47
CA ILE A 72 1.49 4.31 4.61
C ILE A 72 0.02 4.69 4.75
N PHE A 73 -0.56 4.41 5.93
CA PHE A 73 -1.95 4.75 6.26
C PHE A 73 -1.99 5.78 7.38
N ILE A 74 -2.77 6.85 7.20
CA ILE A 74 -2.84 8.00 8.12
C ILE A 74 -4.31 8.25 8.46
N ARG A 75 -4.67 8.12 9.74
CA ARG A 75 -6.02 8.39 10.23
C ARG A 75 -6.02 8.72 11.72
N GLY A 76 -6.52 9.91 12.06
CA GLY A 76 -6.50 10.41 13.44
C GLY A 76 -5.08 10.54 14.00
N ASN A 77 -4.96 11.01 15.23
CA ASN A 77 -3.69 11.15 15.94
C ASN A 77 -3.73 10.33 17.22
#